data_AF-A0A662R245-F1
#
_entry.id   AF-A0A662R245-F1
#
_cell.length_a   1.000
_cell.length_b   1.000
_cell.length_c   1.000
_cell.angle_alpha   90.00
_cell.angle_beta   90.00
_cell.angle_gamma   90.00
#
_symmetry.space_group_name_H-M   'P 1'
#
loop_
_entity.id
_entity.type
_entity.pdbx_description
1 polymer ?
#
loop_
_entity_poly.entity_id
_entity_poly.type
_entity_poly.pdbx_seq_one_letter_code
_entity_poly.pdbx_strand_id
1 'polypeptide(L)'
;MHILRLANPENVVGIGVHLPDDMTEVMKTAILNSLLRAKKWARIVVVCPYNSENMFKRFETITSDNPAKELVKMIDNEIEGGVRGNLSANKTLSALRRRGINVRRGVILERAINHSILGLVPVGIDEGQGVDEKVELGLRIAKLLS
;
A
#
# COMPACT_ATOMS: atom_id res chain seq x y z
N MET A 1 2.17 18.92 9.85
CA MET A 1 1.82 17.75 9.02
C MET A 1 3.11 17.09 8.51
N HIS A 2 3.72 16.22 9.33
CA HIS A 2 5.06 15.64 9.08
C HIS A 2 5.03 14.39 8.17
N ILE A 3 3.91 13.67 8.11
CA ILE A 3 3.74 12.47 7.26
C ILE A 3 3.91 12.76 5.76
N LEU A 4 3.61 14.00 5.33
CA LEU A 4 3.79 14.41 3.94
C LEU A 4 5.25 14.57 3.53
N ARG A 5 6.21 14.57 4.47
CA ARG A 5 7.65 14.55 4.14
C ARG A 5 8.08 13.25 3.47
N LEU A 6 7.30 12.17 3.61
CA LEU A 6 7.51 10.90 2.91
C LEU A 6 6.92 10.89 1.50
N ALA A 7 6.00 11.81 1.21
CA ALA A 7 5.41 11.95 -0.11
C ALA A 7 6.40 12.70 -1.00
N ASN A 8 7.11 11.95 -1.84
CA ASN A 8 7.95 12.48 -2.88
C ASN A 8 7.35 12.02 -4.22
N PRO A 9 6.95 12.94 -5.12
CA PRO A 9 6.40 12.58 -6.42
C PRO A 9 7.36 11.76 -7.29
N GLU A 10 8.67 11.79 -7.00
CA GLU A 10 9.68 10.93 -7.64
C GLU A 10 9.65 9.48 -7.14
N ASN A 11 9.08 9.22 -5.95
CA ASN A 11 8.91 7.86 -5.47
C ASN A 11 7.91 7.11 -6.36
N VAL A 12 8.24 5.88 -6.67
CA VAL A 12 7.45 4.91 -7.42
C VAL A 12 6.68 4.03 -6.45
N VAL A 13 5.34 4.09 -6.55
CA VAL A 13 4.44 3.27 -5.74
C VAL A 13 3.66 2.32 -6.64
N GLY A 14 3.82 1.02 -6.40
CA GLY A 14 3.03 -0.02 -7.02
C GLY A 14 1.65 -0.12 -6.36
N ILE A 15 0.58 -0.15 -7.14
CA ILE A 15 -0.79 -0.31 -6.63
C ILE A 15 -1.46 -1.50 -7.31
N GLY A 16 -1.84 -2.49 -6.50
CA GLY A 16 -2.57 -3.66 -6.96
C GLY A 16 -4.04 -3.37 -7.22
N VAL A 17 -4.52 -3.66 -8.43
CA VAL A 17 -5.93 -3.44 -8.80
C VAL A 17 -6.51 -4.68 -9.49
N HIS A 18 -7.71 -5.06 -9.09
CA HIS A 18 -8.51 -6.10 -9.73
C HIS A 18 -9.95 -5.64 -9.86
N LEU A 19 -10.41 -5.40 -11.08
CA LEU A 19 -11.80 -5.06 -11.38
C LEU A 19 -12.47 -6.29 -12.02
N PRO A 20 -13.23 -7.08 -11.26
CA PRO A 20 -14.00 -8.19 -11.82
C PRO A 20 -15.15 -7.66 -12.68
N ASP A 21 -15.64 -8.49 -13.60
CA ASP A 21 -16.64 -8.09 -14.60
C ASP A 21 -17.98 -7.65 -13.99
N ASP A 22 -18.33 -8.21 -12.83
CA ASP A 22 -19.52 -7.88 -12.05
C ASP A 22 -19.39 -6.60 -11.21
N MET A 23 -18.20 -5.96 -11.20
CA MET A 23 -17.99 -4.72 -10.47
C MET A 23 -18.76 -3.57 -11.11
N THR A 24 -19.51 -2.84 -10.29
CA THR A 24 -20.25 -1.66 -10.74
C THR A 24 -19.34 -0.56 -11.29
N GLU A 25 -19.84 0.20 -12.27
CA GLU A 25 -19.12 1.36 -12.83
C GLU A 25 -18.79 2.42 -11.78
N VAL A 26 -19.63 2.56 -10.75
CA VAL A 26 -19.40 3.45 -9.61
C VAL A 26 -18.13 3.05 -8.85
N MET A 27 -17.95 1.76 -8.58
CA MET A 27 -16.76 1.24 -7.89
C MET A 27 -15.50 1.37 -8.75
N LYS A 28 -15.59 1.07 -10.06
CA LYS A 28 -14.47 1.27 -10.99
C LYS A 28 -14.03 2.73 -11.02
N THR A 29 -15.00 3.65 -11.11
CA THR A 29 -14.77 5.10 -11.09
C THR A 29 -14.16 5.57 -9.77
N ALA A 30 -14.61 5.04 -8.62
CA ALA A 30 -14.06 5.37 -7.32
C ALA A 30 -12.57 4.97 -7.21
N ILE A 31 -12.20 3.79 -7.72
CA ILE A 31 -10.80 3.33 -7.76
C ILE A 31 -9.97 4.25 -8.66
N LEU A 32 -10.43 4.53 -9.89
CA LEU A 32 -9.75 5.45 -10.81
C LEU A 32 -9.53 6.84 -10.21
N ASN A 33 -10.55 7.40 -9.58
CA ASN A 33 -10.46 8.69 -8.92
C ASN A 33 -9.48 8.67 -7.75
N SER A 34 -9.39 7.56 -7.00
CA SER A 34 -8.40 7.41 -5.93
C SER A 34 -6.98 7.37 -6.49
N LEU A 35 -6.75 6.65 -7.60
CA LEU A 35 -5.46 6.60 -8.27
C LEU A 35 -5.06 8.00 -8.78
N LEU A 36 -5.99 8.71 -9.42
CA LEU A 36 -5.76 10.06 -9.95
C LEU A 36 -5.36 11.04 -8.85
N ARG A 37 -6.04 11.00 -7.69
CA ARG A 37 -5.70 11.85 -6.54
C ARG A 37 -4.33 11.50 -5.95
N ALA A 38 -3.90 10.24 -6.02
CA ALA A 38 -2.63 9.80 -5.47
C ALA A 38 -1.42 10.23 -6.31
N LYS A 39 -1.59 10.56 -7.59
CA LYS A 39 -0.50 11.02 -8.48
C LYS A 39 0.24 12.26 -7.97
N LYS A 40 -0.40 13.09 -7.12
CA LYS A 40 0.26 14.26 -6.53
C LYS A 40 1.28 13.92 -5.46
N TRP A 41 1.33 12.65 -5.02
CA TRP A 41 2.17 12.19 -3.92
C TRP A 41 3.26 11.22 -4.36
N ALA A 42 3.08 10.52 -5.49
CA ALA A 42 3.98 9.50 -6.01
C ALA A 42 3.71 9.23 -7.50
N ARG A 43 4.74 8.73 -8.20
CA ARG A 43 4.59 8.07 -9.50
C ARG A 43 3.93 6.71 -9.29
N ILE A 44 2.80 6.46 -9.96
CA ILE A 44 1.98 5.26 -9.73
C ILE A 44 2.18 4.26 -10.85
N VAL A 45 2.49 3.02 -10.48
CA VAL A 45 2.47 1.84 -11.35
C VAL A 45 1.30 0.95 -10.94
N VAL A 46 0.37 0.69 -11.86
CA VAL A 46 -0.81 -0.15 -11.58
C VAL A 46 -0.51 -1.60 -11.97
N VAL A 47 -0.70 -2.53 -11.03
CA VAL A 47 -0.48 -3.96 -11.26
C VAL A 47 -1.84 -4.67 -11.29
N CYS A 48 -2.21 -5.29 -12.40
CA CYS A 48 -3.55 -5.88 -12.59
C CYS A 48 -3.56 -7.12 -13.51
N PRO A 49 -4.61 -7.96 -13.50
CA PRO A 49 -4.62 -9.24 -14.21
C PRO A 49 -5.19 -9.21 -15.63
N TYR A 50 -5.42 -8.03 -16.20
CA TYR A 50 -5.99 -7.87 -17.54
C TYR A 50 -5.25 -6.79 -18.30
N ASN A 51 -5.37 -6.79 -19.62
CA ASN A 51 -4.89 -5.67 -20.41
C ASN A 51 -5.75 -4.45 -20.07
N SER A 52 -5.12 -3.46 -19.45
CA SER A 52 -5.77 -2.28 -18.91
C SER A 52 -5.36 -0.99 -19.59
N GLU A 53 -4.68 -1.06 -20.75
CA GLU A 53 -4.14 0.11 -21.46
C GLU A 53 -5.19 1.21 -21.66
N ASN A 54 -6.45 0.83 -21.92
CA ASN A 54 -7.55 1.77 -22.08
C ASN A 54 -8.17 2.27 -20.77
N MET A 55 -8.12 1.53 -19.68
CA MET A 55 -8.73 1.97 -18.42
C MET A 55 -7.75 2.82 -17.60
N PHE A 56 -6.47 2.45 -17.63
CA PHE A 56 -5.42 3.10 -16.87
C PHE A 56 -4.45 3.88 -17.77
N LYS A 57 -4.91 4.42 -18.92
CA LYS A 57 -4.08 5.16 -19.90
C LYS A 57 -3.21 6.28 -19.31
N ARG A 58 -3.55 6.76 -18.12
CA ARG A 58 -2.87 7.85 -17.39
C ARG A 58 -1.82 7.34 -16.40
N PHE A 59 -1.57 6.03 -16.38
CA PHE A 59 -0.70 5.32 -15.45
C PHE A 59 0.18 4.34 -16.22
N GLU A 60 1.35 4.04 -15.67
CA GLU A 60 2.12 2.87 -16.07
C GLU A 60 1.38 1.63 -15.58
N THR A 61 1.32 0.58 -16.40
CA THR A 61 0.58 -0.65 -16.07
C THR A 61 1.44 -1.88 -16.26
N ILE A 62 1.39 -2.79 -15.28
CA ILE A 62 1.96 -4.13 -15.37
C ILE A 62 0.80 -5.13 -15.33
N THR A 63 0.66 -5.87 -16.42
CA THR A 63 -0.30 -6.97 -16.50
C THR A 63 0.33 -8.25 -15.96
N SER A 64 -0.34 -8.94 -15.04
CA SER A 64 0.11 -10.19 -14.44
C SER A 64 -1.05 -11.06 -14.00
N ASP A 65 -1.03 -12.34 -14.34
CA ASP A 65 -2.04 -13.33 -13.90
C ASP A 65 -2.07 -13.49 -12.37
N ASN A 66 -1.03 -13.04 -11.67
CA ASN A 66 -0.99 -12.97 -10.22
C ASN A 66 -0.47 -11.60 -9.73
N PRO A 67 -1.33 -10.56 -9.76
CA PRO A 67 -0.94 -9.19 -9.41
C PRO A 67 -0.40 -9.07 -7.99
N ALA A 68 -0.90 -9.89 -7.06
CA ALA A 68 -0.43 -9.88 -5.68
C ALA A 68 1.01 -10.38 -5.55
N LYS A 69 1.40 -11.39 -6.33
CA LYS A 69 2.77 -11.90 -6.36
C LYS A 69 3.69 -10.91 -7.07
N GLU A 70 3.25 -10.32 -8.18
CA GLU A 70 4.05 -9.36 -8.93
C GLU A 70 4.30 -8.10 -8.10
N LEU A 71 3.26 -7.52 -7.48
CA LEU A 71 3.40 -6.37 -6.60
C LEU A 71 4.43 -6.64 -5.48
N VAL A 72 4.39 -7.82 -4.86
CA VAL A 72 5.36 -8.19 -3.81
C VAL A 72 6.77 -8.39 -4.37
N LYS A 73 6.93 -8.87 -5.59
CA LYS A 73 8.24 -9.04 -6.24
C LYS A 73 8.92 -7.68 -6.51
N MET A 74 8.13 -6.67 -6.88
CA MET A 74 8.62 -5.34 -7.20
C MET A 74 9.17 -4.56 -5.98
N ILE A 75 8.70 -4.86 -4.77
CA ILE A 75 9.13 -4.18 -3.53
C ILE A 75 10.65 -4.30 -3.36
N ASP A 76 11.32 -3.19 -3.09
CA ASP A 76 12.78 -3.01 -2.88
C ASP A 76 13.66 -3.05 -4.15
N ASN A 77 13.08 -3.29 -5.33
CA ASN A 77 13.82 -3.26 -6.61
C ASN A 77 13.28 -2.22 -7.58
N GLU A 78 11.95 -2.19 -7.75
CA GLU A 78 11.27 -1.39 -8.78
C GLU A 78 10.34 -0.34 -8.17
N ILE A 79 9.90 -0.54 -6.93
CA ILE A 79 9.01 0.37 -6.20
C ILE A 79 9.50 0.58 -4.78
N GLU A 80 9.42 1.82 -4.31
CA GLU A 80 9.72 2.22 -2.92
C GLU A 80 8.55 1.89 -1.97
N GLY A 81 7.36 1.62 -2.51
CA GLY A 81 6.20 1.25 -1.71
C GLY A 81 5.15 0.47 -2.50
N GLY A 82 4.49 -0.48 -1.82
CA GLY A 82 3.39 -1.27 -2.38
C GLY A 82 2.07 -1.00 -1.66
N VAL A 83 1.04 -0.62 -2.42
CA VAL A 83 -0.35 -0.54 -1.92
C VAL A 83 -1.12 -1.73 -2.48
N ARG A 84 -1.63 -2.59 -1.61
CA ARG A 84 -2.46 -3.76 -1.99
C ARG A 84 -3.64 -3.36 -2.89
N GLY A 85 -4.19 -2.17 -2.69
CA GLY A 85 -5.42 -1.71 -3.29
C GLY A 85 -6.57 -2.67 -2.94
N ASN A 86 -7.25 -3.19 -3.95
CA ASN A 86 -8.36 -4.13 -3.79
C ASN A 86 -7.98 -5.59 -4.09
N LEU A 87 -6.69 -5.92 -4.23
CA LEU A 87 -6.24 -7.32 -4.32
C LEU A 87 -6.55 -8.09 -3.04
N SER A 88 -6.71 -9.42 -3.14
CA SER A 88 -6.92 -10.28 -1.97
C SER A 88 -5.80 -10.13 -0.93
N ALA A 89 -6.19 -9.83 0.32
CA ALA A 89 -5.25 -9.75 1.44
C ALA A 89 -4.53 -11.09 1.65
N ASN A 90 -5.28 -12.21 1.61
CA ASN A 90 -4.71 -13.55 1.76
C ASN A 90 -3.65 -13.85 0.69
N LYS A 91 -3.92 -13.53 -0.58
CA LYS A 91 -2.93 -13.75 -1.67
C LYS A 91 -1.67 -12.90 -1.47
N THR A 92 -1.84 -11.64 -1.09
CA THR A 92 -0.74 -10.67 -0.88
C THR A 92 0.12 -11.05 0.32
N LEU A 93 -0.50 -11.32 1.48
CA LEU A 93 0.20 -11.77 2.69
C LEU A 93 0.90 -13.11 2.48
N SER A 94 0.27 -14.04 1.75
CA SER A 94 0.92 -15.32 1.40
C SER A 94 2.15 -15.10 0.50
N ALA A 95 2.11 -14.14 -0.42
CA ALA A 95 3.25 -13.79 -1.26
C ALA A 95 4.39 -13.16 -0.44
N LEU A 96 4.08 -12.25 0.49
CA LEU A 96 5.06 -11.68 1.43
C LEU A 96 5.72 -12.75 2.29
N ARG A 97 4.93 -13.65 2.88
CA ARG A 97 5.43 -14.79 3.69
C ARG A 97 6.35 -15.71 2.89
N ARG A 98 6.00 -16.03 1.63
CA ARG A 98 6.86 -16.84 0.75
C ARG A 98 8.19 -16.16 0.41
N ARG A 99 8.26 -14.83 0.43
CA ARG A 99 9.49 -14.05 0.28
C ARG A 99 10.30 -13.96 1.59
N GLY A 100 9.80 -14.53 2.69
CA GLY A 100 10.43 -14.46 4.01
C GLY A 100 10.24 -13.10 4.70
N ILE A 101 9.33 -12.26 4.22
CA ILE A 101 9.07 -10.95 4.83
C ILE A 101 8.15 -11.12 6.03
N ASN A 102 8.63 -10.71 7.21
CA ASN A 102 7.82 -10.64 8.42
C ASN A 102 6.99 -9.35 8.40
N VAL A 103 5.66 -9.48 8.32
CA VAL A 103 4.75 -8.35 8.19
C VAL A 103 4.33 -7.88 9.57
N ARG A 104 4.47 -6.59 9.84
CA ARG A 104 3.91 -5.93 11.02
C ARG A 104 3.00 -4.77 10.61
N ARG A 105 1.97 -4.49 11.40
CA ARG A 105 0.97 -3.45 11.15
C ARG A 105 1.06 -2.36 12.21
N GLY A 106 0.99 -1.14 11.73
CA GLY A 106 0.82 0.07 12.54
C GLY A 106 -0.25 0.96 11.94
N VAL A 107 -0.78 1.85 12.77
CA VAL A 107 -1.77 2.85 12.35
C VAL A 107 -1.31 4.21 12.82
N ILE A 108 -1.45 5.21 11.96
CA ILE A 108 -1.27 6.62 12.33
C ILE A 108 -2.64 7.28 12.25
N LEU A 109 -3.05 7.90 13.36
CA LEU A 109 -4.34 8.56 13.52
C LEU A 109 -4.13 10.05 13.78
N GLU A 110 -4.96 10.88 13.16
CA GLU A 110 -5.08 12.29 13.53
C GLU A 110 -6.32 12.48 14.39
N ARG A 111 -6.16 13.08 15.57
CA ARG A 111 -7.27 13.37 16.49
C ARG A 111 -8.01 14.62 16.04
N ALA A 112 -9.31 14.49 15.77
CA ALA A 112 -10.15 15.60 15.28
C ALA A 112 -10.21 16.82 16.23
N ILE A 113 -10.07 16.62 17.54
CA ILE A 113 -10.23 17.69 18.54
C ILE A 113 -9.07 18.70 18.51
N ASN A 114 -7.84 18.22 18.29
CA ASN A 114 -6.64 19.04 18.46
C ASN A 114 -5.56 18.77 17.40
N HIS A 115 -5.88 18.03 16.34
CA HIS A 115 -4.96 17.64 15.26
C HIS A 115 -3.69 16.93 15.73
N SER A 116 -3.68 16.39 16.96
CA SER A 116 -2.54 15.62 17.45
C SER A 116 -2.48 14.28 16.73
N ILE A 117 -1.26 13.86 16.39
CA ILE A 117 -1.01 12.59 15.69
C ILE A 117 -0.67 11.51 16.71
N LEU A 118 -1.31 10.35 16.58
CA LEU A 118 -1.09 9.17 17.41
C LEU A 118 -0.63 8.00 16.54
N GLY A 119 0.47 7.36 16.93
CA GLY A 119 0.92 6.10 16.35
C GLY A 119 0.50 4.91 17.23
N LEU A 120 -0.10 3.89 16.63
CA LEU A 120 -0.49 2.65 17.29
C LEU A 120 0.27 1.48 16.66
N VAL A 121 1.04 0.75 17.47
CA VAL A 121 1.78 -0.45 17.08
C VAL A 121 2.01 -1.40 18.27
N PRO A 122 2.06 -2.72 18.05
CA PRO A 122 1.43 -3.41 16.92
C PRO A 122 -0.10 -3.31 17.01
N VAL A 123 -0.81 -3.36 15.88
CA VAL A 123 -2.28 -3.43 15.84
C VAL A 123 -2.83 -4.80 15.42
N GLY A 124 -1.95 -5.75 15.07
CA GLY A 124 -2.31 -7.11 14.71
C GLY A 124 -2.20 -8.09 15.89
N ILE A 125 -3.12 -9.05 15.96
CA ILE A 125 -3.15 -10.09 17.02
C ILE A 125 -1.90 -10.99 17.03
N ASP A 126 -1.26 -11.18 15.87
CA ASP A 126 -0.13 -12.11 15.70
C ASP A 126 1.22 -11.39 15.53
N GLU A 127 1.34 -10.13 15.97
CA GLU A 127 2.51 -9.29 15.68
C GLU A 127 3.12 -8.72 16.95
N GLY A 128 4.46 -8.71 17.04
CA GLY A 128 5.17 -8.10 18.16
C GLY A 128 4.99 -8.88 19.46
N GLN A 129 5.15 -10.19 19.44
CA GLN A 129 4.95 -11.05 20.62
C GLN A 129 6.09 -10.88 21.64
N GLY A 130 7.29 -10.50 21.17
CA GLY A 130 8.43 -10.17 22.02
C GLY A 130 8.50 -8.70 22.44
N VAL A 131 9.08 -8.42 23.61
CA VAL A 131 9.32 -7.06 24.09
C VAL A 131 10.17 -6.27 23.09
N ASP A 132 11.24 -6.87 22.58
CA ASP A 132 12.15 -6.22 21.61
C ASP A 132 11.42 -5.83 20.32
N GLU A 133 10.52 -6.68 19.85
CA GLU A 133 9.72 -6.41 18.65
C GLU A 133 8.76 -5.23 18.85
N LYS A 134 8.16 -5.10 20.04
CA LYS A 134 7.29 -3.98 20.40
C LYS A 134 8.08 -2.68 20.47
N VAL A 135 9.27 -2.72 21.09
CA VAL A 135 10.17 -1.55 21.17
C VAL A 135 10.61 -1.12 19.77
N GLU A 136 11.05 -2.05 18.93
CA GLU A 136 11.46 -1.78 17.56
C GLU A 136 10.32 -1.13 16.75
N LEU A 137 9.10 -1.66 16.86
CA LEU A 137 7.93 -1.07 16.23
C LEU A 137 7.62 0.33 16.74
N GLY A 138 7.68 0.52 18.06
CA GLY A 138 7.48 1.83 18.69
C GLY A 138 8.47 2.87 18.16
N LEU A 139 9.75 2.50 18.04
CA LEU A 139 10.78 3.37 17.47
C LEU A 139 10.54 3.68 15.98
N ARG A 140 10.14 2.68 15.19
CA ARG A 140 9.83 2.86 13.76
C ARG A 140 8.66 3.82 13.56
N ILE A 141 7.58 3.69 14.33
CA ILE A 141 6.45 4.61 14.20
C ILE A 141 6.78 6.00 14.74
N ALA A 142 7.55 6.12 15.84
CA ALA A 142 8.01 7.41 16.34
C ALA A 142 8.81 8.17 15.29
N LYS A 143 9.69 7.47 14.54
CA LYS A 143 10.45 8.06 13.42
C LYS A 143 9.56 8.56 12.28
N LEU A 144 8.39 7.97 12.06
CA LEU A 144 7.42 8.46 11.05
C LEU A 144 6.65 9.71 11.54
N LEU A 145 6.64 9.96 12.85
CA LEU A 145 5.90 11.06 13.49
C LEU A 145 6.77 12.29 13.78
N SER A 146 8.09 12.14 13.89
CA SER A 146 9.08 13.22 14.01
C SER A 146 9.35 13.94 12.69
#